data_AF-A0A8C9N2Z4-F1
#
_entry.id   AF-A0A8C9N2Z4-F1
#
_cell.length_a   1.000
_cell.length_b   1.000
_cell.length_c   1.000
_cell.angle_alpha   90.00
_cell.angle_beta   90.00
_cell.angle_gamma   90.00
#
_symmetry.space_group_name_H-M   'P 1'
#
loop_
_entity.id
_entity.type
_entity.pdbx_description
1 polymer ?
#
loop_
_entity_poly.entity_id
_entity_poly.type
_entity_poly.pdbx_seq_one_letter_code
_entity_poly.pdbx_strand_id
1 'polypeptide(L)'
;GCFFPPHVILIMGYEELERQLKEVFKERSNLLQQLLKTSKELQGIKVNLQSLKNDEASTKSDVQKLLELGQNQREVKSLQEAFQKQLNEAAEKAEKQQATINFLKTEMERKSRMIRDLQNENKSLKNKLLSGNKLCGMHAEESKKIQAQLKELRYGKKDLIFKAQQLTDLEQKLSVAKDKLENAALDKESQLKALKETVQLCLSSVQRSQPAAAALASPKPAGRLSSPSARASRAPLQGTSTKVWFHSWLGLFLNILSCKTIKLRLRRISHSLPHFLKRKYLGILFFPRECDMKKNKLGLKNVCKAGHC
;
A
#
# COMPACT_ATOMS: atom_id res chain seq x y z
N GLY A 1 -124.75 -117.65 33.48
CA GLY A 1 -124.42 -116.36 32.85
C GLY A 1 -123.20 -115.81 33.53
N CYS A 2 -122.11 -115.66 32.79
CA CYS A 2 -120.83 -115.14 33.20
C CYS A 2 -120.97 -113.74 33.82
N PHE A 3 -120.13 -113.37 34.80
CA PHE A 3 -119.29 -112.16 34.72
C PHE A 3 -118.30 -112.10 35.91
N PHE A 4 -117.13 -111.51 35.62
CA PHE A 4 -115.80 -111.70 36.21
C PHE A 4 -115.60 -111.28 37.69
N PRO A 5 -114.54 -111.78 38.36
CA PRO A 5 -114.21 -111.40 39.74
C PRO A 5 -113.54 -110.01 39.83
N PRO A 6 -113.79 -109.21 40.90
CA PRO A 6 -113.28 -107.83 41.06
C PRO A 6 -111.76 -107.71 41.25
N HIS A 7 -111.08 -108.83 41.52
CA HIS A 7 -109.64 -108.82 41.74
C HIS A 7 -108.82 -108.50 40.48
N VAL A 8 -109.37 -108.68 39.27
CA VAL A 8 -108.62 -108.43 38.03
C VAL A 8 -108.52 -106.93 37.70
N ILE A 9 -109.48 -106.10 38.13
CA ILE A 9 -109.52 -104.66 37.79
C ILE A 9 -108.55 -103.84 38.67
N LEU A 10 -108.39 -104.19 39.95
CA LEU A 10 -107.44 -103.51 40.85
C LEU A 10 -105.98 -103.87 40.56
N ILE A 11 -105.72 -105.09 40.07
CA ILE A 11 -104.37 -105.52 39.68
C ILE A 11 -103.93 -104.80 38.40
N MET A 12 -104.84 -104.61 37.42
CA MET A 12 -104.55 -103.86 36.20
C MET A 12 -104.26 -102.36 36.43
N GLY A 13 -104.97 -101.72 37.36
CA GLY A 13 -104.71 -100.32 37.72
C GLY A 13 -103.38 -100.12 38.46
N TYR A 14 -102.98 -101.08 39.29
CA TYR A 14 -101.70 -101.06 39.98
C TYR A 14 -100.52 -101.32 39.04
N GLU A 15 -100.64 -102.26 38.10
CA GLU A 15 -99.60 -102.52 37.10
C GLU A 15 -99.35 -101.32 36.17
N GLU A 16 -100.42 -100.62 35.76
CA GLU A 16 -100.31 -99.43 34.92
C GLU A 16 -99.71 -98.23 35.68
N LEU A 17 -100.13 -98.03 36.94
CA LEU A 17 -99.53 -97.02 37.82
C LEU A 17 -98.05 -97.31 38.11
N GLU A 18 -97.69 -98.58 38.26
CA GLU A 18 -96.30 -99.02 38.43
C GLU A 18 -95.46 -98.79 37.15
N ARG A 19 -96.04 -98.98 35.96
CA ARG A 19 -95.40 -98.61 34.68
C ARG A 19 -95.16 -97.11 34.59
N GLN A 20 -96.18 -96.29 34.83
CA GLN A 20 -96.06 -94.82 34.79
C GLN A 20 -95.02 -94.31 35.78
N LEU A 21 -94.99 -94.88 36.99
CA LEU A 21 -93.99 -94.51 37.99
C LEU A 21 -92.57 -94.84 37.51
N LYS A 22 -92.35 -96.02 36.93
CA LYS A 22 -91.05 -96.41 36.34
C LYS A 22 -90.64 -95.48 35.20
N GLU A 23 -91.59 -95.06 34.37
CA GLU A 23 -91.36 -94.13 33.26
C GLU A 23 -90.99 -92.73 33.76
N VAL A 24 -91.74 -92.19 34.73
CA VAL A 24 -91.43 -90.92 35.40
C VAL A 24 -90.06 -90.97 36.08
N PHE A 25 -89.69 -92.08 36.73
CA PHE A 25 -88.36 -92.24 37.31
C PHE A 25 -87.26 -92.28 36.24
N LYS A 26 -87.52 -92.91 35.09
CA LYS A 26 -86.59 -92.96 33.95
C LYS A 26 -86.43 -91.57 33.31
N GLU A 27 -87.51 -90.84 33.09
CA GLU A 27 -87.50 -89.46 32.59
C GLU A 27 -86.76 -88.52 33.54
N ARG A 28 -87.06 -88.60 34.85
CA ARG A 28 -86.33 -87.82 35.87
C ARG A 28 -84.83 -88.12 35.85
N SER A 29 -84.45 -89.40 35.73
CA SER A 29 -83.04 -89.80 35.65
C SER A 29 -82.37 -89.25 34.38
N ASN A 30 -83.06 -89.27 33.24
CA ASN A 30 -82.57 -88.73 31.98
C ASN A 30 -82.38 -87.21 32.04
N LEU A 31 -83.36 -86.49 32.61
CA LEU A 31 -83.28 -85.04 32.82
C LEU A 31 -82.12 -84.68 33.76
N LEU A 32 -81.94 -85.45 34.85
CA LEU A 32 -80.80 -85.24 35.76
C LEU A 32 -79.46 -85.47 35.05
N GLN A 33 -79.33 -86.49 34.20
CA GLN A 33 -78.12 -86.68 33.40
C GLN A 33 -77.87 -85.52 32.42
N GLN A 34 -78.92 -85.03 31.75
CA GLN A 34 -78.81 -83.87 30.86
C GLN A 34 -78.40 -82.61 31.62
N LEU A 35 -79.04 -82.32 32.76
CA LEU A 35 -78.71 -81.18 33.63
C LEU A 35 -77.26 -81.24 34.09
N LEU A 36 -76.78 -82.44 34.46
CA LEU A 36 -75.38 -82.65 34.83
C LEU A 36 -74.43 -82.39 33.64
N LYS A 37 -74.79 -82.81 32.43
CA LYS A 37 -74.02 -82.54 31.20
C LYS A 37 -73.96 -81.05 30.90
N THR A 38 -75.11 -80.37 30.88
CA THR A 38 -75.18 -78.91 30.67
C THR A 38 -74.45 -78.13 31.75
N SER A 39 -74.45 -78.59 33.00
CA SER A 39 -73.68 -77.94 34.08
C SER A 39 -72.18 -78.01 33.84
N LYS A 40 -71.66 -79.13 33.31
CA LYS A 40 -70.24 -79.27 32.97
C LYS A 40 -69.86 -78.39 31.78
N GLU A 41 -70.71 -78.36 30.75
CA GLU A 41 -70.53 -77.48 29.60
C GLU A 41 -70.53 -75.99 30.02
N LEU A 42 -71.44 -75.59 30.91
CA LEU A 42 -71.50 -74.23 31.44
C LEU A 42 -70.23 -73.85 32.22
N GLN A 43 -69.65 -74.78 32.99
CA GLN A 43 -68.35 -74.55 33.65
C GLN A 43 -67.22 -74.40 32.63
N GLY A 44 -67.21 -75.20 31.56
CA GLY A 44 -66.27 -75.03 30.45
C GLY A 44 -66.37 -73.65 29.79
N ILE A 45 -67.61 -73.20 29.51
CA ILE A 45 -67.87 -71.86 28.98
C ILE A 45 -67.36 -70.77 29.94
N LYS A 46 -67.58 -70.91 31.25
CA LYS A 46 -67.10 -69.96 32.26
C LYS A 46 -65.57 -69.80 32.22
N VAL A 47 -64.84 -70.91 32.10
CA VAL A 47 -63.37 -70.88 31.99
C VAL A 47 -62.94 -70.17 30.70
N ASN A 48 -63.57 -70.48 29.56
CA ASN A 48 -63.30 -69.81 28.28
C ASN A 48 -63.61 -68.30 28.33
N LEU A 49 -64.67 -67.90 29.02
CA LEU A 49 -65.03 -66.49 29.17
C LEU A 49 -63.99 -65.74 30.00
N GLN A 50 -63.44 -66.40 31.03
CA GLN A 50 -62.35 -65.84 31.82
C GLN A 50 -61.04 -65.74 31.03
N SER A 51 -60.71 -66.73 30.19
CA SER A 51 -59.54 -66.65 29.31
C SER A 51 -59.69 -65.53 28.29
N LEU A 52 -60.84 -65.42 27.62
CA LEU A 52 -61.13 -64.34 26.67
C LEU A 52 -61.05 -62.95 27.32
N LYS A 53 -61.47 -62.81 28.59
CA LYS A 53 -61.33 -61.55 29.33
C LYS A 53 -59.86 -61.18 29.58
N ASN A 54 -59.02 -62.17 29.86
CA ASN A 54 -57.59 -61.95 30.02
C ASN A 54 -56.93 -61.61 28.66
N ASP A 55 -57.34 -62.28 27.58
CA ASP A 55 -56.88 -62.00 26.22
C ASP A 55 -57.30 -60.58 25.76
N GLU A 56 -58.52 -60.15 26.11
CA GLU A 56 -59.00 -58.78 25.88
C GLU A 56 -58.14 -57.74 26.61
N ALA A 57 -57.78 -58.01 27.87
CA ALA A 57 -56.89 -57.13 28.63
C ALA A 57 -55.49 -57.06 28.01
N SER A 58 -54.95 -58.19 27.55
CA SER A 58 -53.65 -58.25 26.87
C SER A 58 -53.67 -57.47 25.56
N THR A 59 -54.67 -57.73 24.71
CA THR A 59 -54.83 -57.06 23.41
C THR A 59 -55.02 -55.55 23.55
N LYS A 60 -55.74 -55.08 24.57
CA LYS A 60 -55.83 -53.64 24.90
C LYS A 60 -54.45 -53.03 25.22
N SER A 61 -53.64 -53.71 26.04
CA SER A 61 -52.26 -53.29 26.33
C SER A 61 -51.40 -53.24 25.07
N ASP A 62 -51.51 -54.25 24.19
CA ASP A 62 -50.70 -54.31 22.96
C ASP A 62 -51.10 -53.22 21.95
N VAL A 63 -52.39 -52.94 21.81
CA VAL A 63 -52.89 -51.82 20.99
C VAL A 63 -52.40 -50.48 21.52
N GLN A 64 -52.39 -50.28 22.84
CA GLN A 64 -51.87 -49.06 23.46
C GLN A 64 -50.38 -48.86 23.15
N LYS A 65 -49.55 -49.91 23.28
CA LYS A 65 -48.13 -49.85 22.92
C LYS A 65 -47.90 -49.51 21.45
N LEU A 66 -48.71 -50.07 20.54
CA LEU A 66 -48.60 -49.77 19.10
C LEU A 66 -48.91 -48.30 18.79
N LEU A 67 -49.89 -47.70 19.47
CA LEU A 67 -50.22 -46.29 19.32
C LEU A 67 -49.07 -45.38 19.79
N GLU A 68 -48.48 -45.69 20.96
CA GLU A 68 -47.31 -44.97 21.48
C GLU A 68 -46.11 -45.07 20.52
N LEU A 69 -45.81 -46.27 20.00
CA LEU A 69 -44.76 -46.45 18.99
C LEU A 69 -45.04 -45.64 17.71
N GLY A 70 -46.30 -45.56 17.27
CA GLY A 70 -46.70 -44.76 16.11
C GLY A 70 -46.60 -43.25 16.34
N GLN A 71 -46.80 -42.76 17.56
CA GLN A 71 -46.52 -41.37 17.94
C GLN A 71 -45.02 -41.09 17.95
N ASN A 72 -44.24 -41.93 18.64
CA ASN A 72 -42.78 -41.79 18.72
C ASN A 72 -42.12 -41.80 17.33
N GLN A 73 -42.60 -42.65 16.41
CA GLN A 73 -42.08 -42.68 15.04
C GLN A 73 -42.34 -41.38 14.26
N ARG A 74 -43.47 -40.70 14.49
CA ARG A 74 -43.76 -39.38 13.89
C ARG A 74 -42.88 -38.29 14.47
N GLU A 75 -42.68 -38.30 15.79
CA GLU A 75 -41.80 -37.34 16.46
C GLU A 75 -40.36 -37.48 15.98
N VAL A 76 -39.83 -38.70 15.87
CA VAL A 76 -38.48 -38.97 15.35
C VAL A 76 -38.32 -38.43 13.92
N LYS A 77 -39.31 -38.59 13.04
CA LYS A 77 -39.27 -38.00 11.69
C LYS A 77 -39.21 -36.48 11.72
N SER A 78 -40.05 -35.83 12.53
CA SER A 78 -40.04 -34.37 12.65
C SER A 78 -38.71 -33.83 13.21
N LEU A 79 -38.12 -34.54 14.18
CA LEU A 79 -36.81 -34.22 14.74
C LEU A 79 -35.71 -34.39 13.69
N GLN A 80 -35.76 -35.47 12.91
CA GLN A 80 -34.82 -35.71 11.82
C GLN A 80 -34.86 -34.57 10.77
N GLU A 81 -36.07 -34.13 10.39
CA GLU A 81 -36.25 -33.00 9.47
C GLU A 81 -35.70 -31.69 10.05
N ALA A 82 -35.95 -31.43 11.34
CA ALA A 82 -35.42 -30.26 12.04
C ALA A 82 -33.88 -30.27 12.10
N PHE A 83 -33.28 -31.41 12.42
CA PHE A 83 -31.81 -31.57 12.41
C PHE A 83 -31.23 -31.41 11.01
N GLN A 84 -31.87 -31.98 9.98
CA GLN A 84 -31.43 -31.82 8.59
C GLN A 84 -31.49 -30.35 8.16
N LYS A 85 -32.54 -29.63 8.55
CA LYS A 85 -32.67 -28.20 8.29
C LYS A 85 -31.54 -27.41 8.97
N GLN A 86 -31.23 -27.71 10.23
CA GLN A 86 -30.12 -27.06 10.94
C GLN A 86 -28.76 -27.34 10.28
N LEU A 87 -28.53 -28.57 9.80
CA LEU A 87 -27.30 -28.92 9.07
C LEU A 87 -27.18 -28.12 7.77
N ASN A 88 -28.26 -28.01 7.00
CA ASN A 88 -28.27 -27.24 5.75
C ASN A 88 -28.05 -25.74 6.01
N GLU A 89 -28.71 -25.16 7.02
CA GLU A 89 -28.50 -23.76 7.40
C GLU A 89 -27.07 -23.49 7.89
N ALA A 90 -26.49 -24.43 8.63
CA ALA A 90 -25.10 -24.35 9.07
C ALA A 90 -24.13 -24.43 7.88
N ALA A 91 -24.40 -25.32 6.91
CA ALA A 91 -23.62 -25.43 5.68
C ALA A 91 -23.67 -24.15 4.84
N GLU A 92 -24.85 -23.57 4.62
CA GLU A 92 -24.99 -22.30 3.89
C GLU A 92 -24.25 -21.15 4.59
N LYS A 93 -24.28 -21.09 5.93
CA LYS A 93 -23.54 -20.10 6.71
C LYS A 93 -22.03 -20.28 6.54
N ALA A 94 -21.55 -21.53 6.55
CA ALA A 94 -20.14 -21.84 6.31
C ALA A 94 -19.70 -21.45 4.89
N GLU A 95 -20.52 -21.71 3.87
CA GLU A 95 -20.24 -21.29 2.49
C GLU A 95 -20.17 -19.77 2.34
N LYS A 96 -21.10 -19.03 2.95
CA LYS A 96 -21.09 -17.55 2.94
C LYS A 96 -19.83 -16.99 3.64
N GLN A 97 -19.44 -17.60 4.76
CA GLN A 97 -18.18 -17.26 5.44
C GLN A 97 -16.97 -17.58 4.57
N GLN A 98 -16.95 -18.73 3.90
CA GLN A 98 -15.87 -19.12 3.00
C GLN A 98 -15.73 -18.17 1.80
N ALA A 99 -16.85 -17.72 1.21
CA ALA A 99 -16.85 -16.71 0.16
C ALA A 99 -16.26 -15.38 0.64
N THR A 100 -16.60 -14.96 1.86
CA THR A 100 -16.05 -13.74 2.49
C THR A 100 -14.54 -13.86 2.73
N ILE A 101 -14.08 -15.01 3.23
CA ILE A 101 -12.65 -15.29 3.43
C ILE A 101 -11.90 -15.23 2.09
N ASN A 102 -12.46 -15.82 1.04
CA ASN A 102 -11.84 -15.81 -0.29
C ASN A 102 -11.74 -14.38 -0.84
N PHE A 103 -12.78 -13.56 -0.68
CA PHE A 103 -12.76 -12.14 -1.06
C PHE A 103 -11.69 -11.35 -0.29
N LEU A 104 -11.62 -11.53 1.03
CA LEU A 104 -10.60 -10.86 1.85
C LEU A 104 -9.19 -11.30 1.46
N LYS A 105 -9.00 -12.59 1.14
CA LYS A 105 -7.72 -13.13 0.67
C LYS A 105 -7.27 -12.47 -0.63
N THR A 106 -8.15 -12.35 -1.63
CA THR A 106 -7.81 -11.71 -2.92
C THR A 106 -7.51 -10.22 -2.74
N GLU A 107 -8.29 -9.51 -1.92
CA GLU A 107 -8.03 -8.10 -1.60
C GLU A 107 -6.71 -7.90 -0.85
N MET A 108 -6.37 -8.79 0.09
CA MET A 108 -5.10 -8.76 0.81
C MET A 108 -3.91 -9.00 -0.12
N GLU A 109 -4.01 -9.94 -1.05
CA GLU A 109 -2.99 -10.20 -2.06
C GLU A 109 -2.80 -9.00 -3.00
N ARG A 110 -3.90 -8.36 -3.41
CA ARG A 110 -3.89 -7.15 -4.23
C ARG A 110 -3.20 -5.98 -3.52
N LYS A 111 -3.57 -5.72 -2.26
CA LYS A 111 -2.95 -4.67 -1.44
C LYS A 111 -1.46 -4.96 -1.19
N SER A 112 -1.11 -6.22 -0.96
CA SER A 112 0.29 -6.62 -0.77
C SER A 112 1.15 -6.41 -2.02
N ARG A 113 0.60 -6.63 -3.22
CA ARG A 113 1.29 -6.29 -4.49
C ARG A 113 1.54 -4.79 -4.59
N MET A 114 0.51 -3.98 -4.38
CA MET A 114 0.60 -2.52 -4.44
C MET A 114 1.63 -1.95 -3.46
N ILE A 115 1.70 -2.49 -2.24
CA ILE A 115 2.72 -2.07 -1.25
C ILE A 115 4.13 -2.34 -1.77
N ARG A 116 4.38 -3.51 -2.38
CA ARG A 116 5.71 -3.83 -2.94
C ARG A 116 6.08 -2.89 -4.09
N ASP A 117 5.14 -2.62 -4.99
CA ASP A 117 5.37 -1.72 -6.13
C ASP A 117 5.69 -0.30 -5.65
N LEU A 118 4.91 0.22 -4.71
CA LEU A 118 5.16 1.54 -4.11
C LEU A 118 6.50 1.59 -3.35
N GLN A 119 6.90 0.51 -2.68
CA GLN A 119 8.21 0.43 -2.04
C GLN A 119 9.35 0.46 -3.07
N ASN A 120 9.19 -0.24 -4.19
CA ASN A 120 10.16 -0.25 -5.29
C ASN A 120 10.27 1.12 -5.97
N GLU A 121 9.15 1.78 -6.24
CA GLU A 121 9.12 3.14 -6.78
C GLU A 121 9.81 4.13 -5.84
N ASN A 122 9.52 4.07 -4.54
CA ASN A 122 10.18 4.94 -3.56
C ASN A 122 11.70 4.74 -3.53
N LYS A 123 12.16 3.48 -3.62
CA LYS A 123 13.60 3.17 -3.72
C LYS A 123 14.22 3.78 -4.98
N SER A 124 13.54 3.64 -6.12
CA SER A 124 13.97 4.21 -7.40
C SER A 124 14.01 5.75 -7.36
N LEU A 125 12.97 6.38 -6.83
CA LEU A 125 12.89 7.84 -6.68
C LEU A 125 13.97 8.38 -5.76
N LYS A 126 14.26 7.71 -4.64
CA LYS A 126 15.38 8.07 -3.76
C LYS A 126 16.71 8.06 -4.52
N ASN A 127 16.96 7.05 -5.35
CA ASN A 127 18.19 6.98 -6.14
C ASN A 127 18.26 8.10 -7.19
N LYS A 128 17.16 8.37 -7.90
CA LYS A 128 17.07 9.48 -8.88
C LYS A 128 17.28 10.84 -8.22
N LEU A 129 16.75 11.04 -7.01
CA LEU A 129 16.95 12.28 -6.25
C LEU A 129 18.41 12.47 -5.83
N LEU A 130 19.05 11.39 -5.37
CA LEU A 130 20.47 11.41 -4.99
C LEU A 130 21.38 11.68 -6.18
N SER A 131 21.12 11.06 -7.34
CA SER A 131 21.88 11.34 -8.56
C SER A 131 21.61 12.76 -9.09
N GLY A 132 20.36 13.22 -9.07
CA GLY A 132 20.00 14.60 -9.42
C GLY A 132 20.69 15.64 -8.54
N ASN A 133 20.80 15.39 -7.22
CA ASN A 133 21.50 16.27 -6.29
C ASN A 133 23.00 16.39 -6.63
N LYS A 134 23.65 15.28 -7.02
CA LYS A 134 25.06 15.31 -7.47
C LYS A 134 25.24 16.18 -8.71
N LEU A 135 24.34 16.05 -9.71
CA LEU A 135 24.39 16.87 -10.93
C LEU A 135 24.19 18.36 -10.62
N CYS A 136 23.28 18.70 -9.71
CA CYS A 136 23.09 20.08 -9.27
C CYS A 136 24.35 20.67 -8.63
N GLY A 137 25.06 19.88 -7.81
CA GLY A 137 26.35 20.27 -7.25
C GLY A 137 27.40 20.56 -8.32
N MET A 138 27.55 19.68 -9.32
CA MET A 138 28.48 19.90 -10.43
C MET A 138 28.15 21.17 -11.21
N HIS A 139 26.87 21.39 -11.55
CA HIS A 139 26.45 22.58 -12.28
C HIS A 139 26.66 23.88 -11.49
N ALA A 140 26.51 23.84 -10.16
CA ALA A 140 26.82 24.98 -9.31
C ALA A 140 28.32 25.32 -9.36
N GLU A 141 29.19 24.31 -9.32
CA GLU A 141 30.64 24.50 -9.45
C GLU A 141 31.06 24.98 -10.85
N GLU A 142 30.49 24.41 -11.92
CA GLU A 142 30.68 24.90 -13.29
C GLU A 142 30.24 26.35 -13.44
N SER A 143 29.10 26.71 -12.84
CA SER A 143 28.59 28.09 -12.86
C SER A 143 29.54 29.05 -12.15
N LYS A 144 30.16 28.65 -11.03
CA LYS A 144 31.19 29.46 -10.35
C LYS A 144 32.42 29.66 -11.24
N LYS A 145 32.88 28.62 -11.92
CA LYS A 145 34.03 28.69 -12.85
C LYS A 145 33.75 29.64 -14.01
N ILE A 146 32.59 29.49 -14.66
CA ILE A 146 32.15 30.39 -15.74
C ILE A 146 32.04 31.83 -15.23
N GLN A 147 31.47 32.02 -14.04
CA GLN A 147 31.36 33.35 -13.43
C GLN A 147 32.73 33.99 -13.15
N ALA A 148 33.72 33.21 -12.72
CA ALA A 148 35.08 33.68 -12.53
C ALA A 148 35.74 34.09 -13.86
N GLN A 149 35.63 33.24 -14.89
CA GLN A 149 36.13 33.54 -16.23
C GLN A 149 35.47 34.81 -16.82
N LEU A 150 34.16 35.00 -16.63
CA LEU A 150 33.48 36.22 -17.06
C LEU A 150 33.93 37.47 -16.30
N LYS A 151 34.35 37.35 -15.03
CA LYS A 151 34.93 38.49 -14.29
C LYS A 151 36.29 38.84 -14.88
N GLU A 152 37.14 37.86 -15.12
CA GLU A 152 38.47 38.04 -15.73
C GLU A 152 38.39 38.71 -17.10
N LEU A 153 37.55 38.21 -18.01
CA LEU A 153 37.33 38.81 -19.33
C LEU A 153 36.81 40.24 -19.25
N ARG A 154 35.98 40.57 -18.25
CA ARG A 154 35.49 41.94 -18.05
C ARG A 154 36.61 42.89 -17.63
N TYR A 155 37.54 42.46 -16.80
CA TYR A 155 38.70 43.27 -16.44
C TYR A 155 39.67 43.42 -17.62
N GLY A 156 39.94 42.34 -18.36
CA GLY A 156 40.74 42.41 -19.58
C GLY A 156 40.14 43.36 -20.63
N LYS A 157 38.82 43.29 -20.87
CA LYS A 157 38.12 44.21 -21.78
C LYS A 157 38.28 45.68 -21.36
N LYS A 158 38.19 45.99 -20.07
CA LYS A 158 38.36 47.36 -19.57
C LYS A 158 39.78 47.89 -19.84
N ASP A 159 40.80 47.06 -19.62
CA ASP A 159 42.20 47.43 -19.92
C ASP A 159 42.40 47.70 -21.42
N LEU A 160 41.84 46.85 -22.29
CA LEU A 160 41.93 47.06 -23.74
C LEU A 160 41.23 48.35 -24.18
N ILE A 161 40.05 48.66 -23.64
CA ILE A 161 39.35 49.92 -23.94
C ILE A 161 40.18 51.12 -23.48
N PHE A 162 40.79 51.05 -22.30
CA PHE A 162 41.65 52.11 -21.78
C PHE A 162 42.89 52.31 -22.66
N LYS A 163 43.52 51.24 -23.13
CA LYS A 163 44.65 51.30 -24.08
C LYS A 163 44.24 51.86 -25.44
N ALA A 164 43.10 51.45 -25.97
CA ALA A 164 42.56 51.99 -27.22
C ALA A 164 42.32 53.50 -27.10
N GLN A 165 41.73 53.97 -26.00
CA GLN A 165 41.53 55.40 -25.75
C GLN A 165 42.85 56.16 -25.72
N GLN A 166 43.87 55.64 -25.02
CA GLN A 166 45.20 56.26 -25.00
C GLN A 166 45.83 56.36 -26.40
N LEU A 167 45.66 55.34 -27.24
CA LEU A 167 46.14 55.36 -28.61
C LEU A 167 45.42 56.42 -29.44
N THR A 168 44.10 56.53 -29.34
CA THR A 168 43.32 57.56 -30.05
C THR A 168 43.73 58.98 -29.61
N ASP A 169 43.94 59.21 -28.31
CA ASP A 169 44.39 60.51 -27.80
C ASP A 169 45.79 60.89 -28.34
N LEU A 170 46.66 59.90 -28.53
CA LEU A 170 47.99 60.09 -29.10
C LEU A 170 47.94 60.34 -30.60
N GLU A 171 47.14 59.58 -31.34
CA GLU A 171 46.91 59.79 -32.77
C GLU A 171 46.41 61.20 -33.03
N GLN A 172 45.46 61.70 -32.23
CA GLN A 172 44.96 63.07 -32.34
C GLN A 172 46.08 64.10 -32.08
N LYS A 173 46.90 63.90 -31.03
CA LYS A 173 48.04 64.78 -30.73
C LYS A 173 49.09 64.79 -31.84
N LEU A 174 49.37 63.63 -32.43
CA LEU A 174 50.30 63.52 -33.56
C LEU A 174 49.74 64.18 -34.83
N SER A 175 48.43 64.08 -35.08
CA SER A 175 47.78 64.80 -36.18
C SER A 175 47.93 66.31 -36.00
N VAL A 176 47.64 66.85 -34.80
CA VAL A 176 47.80 68.28 -34.52
C VAL A 176 49.25 68.73 -34.64
N ALA A 177 50.21 67.93 -34.17
CA ALA A 177 51.63 68.24 -34.30
C ALA A 177 52.08 68.23 -35.77
N LYS A 178 51.57 67.30 -36.57
CA LYS A 178 51.78 67.24 -38.01
C LYS A 178 51.22 68.47 -38.72
N ASP A 179 49.98 68.85 -38.44
CA ASP A 179 49.35 70.04 -39.03
C ASP A 179 50.14 71.31 -38.66
N LYS A 180 50.64 71.42 -37.42
CA LYS A 180 51.51 72.53 -37.01
C LYS A 180 52.84 72.55 -37.75
N LEU A 181 53.45 71.39 -37.96
CA LEU A 181 54.69 71.25 -38.73
C LEU A 181 54.48 71.68 -40.20
N GLU A 182 53.37 71.26 -40.81
CA GLU A 182 52.98 71.62 -42.18
C GLU A 182 52.73 73.13 -42.32
N ASN A 183 52.05 73.74 -41.35
CA ASN A 183 51.83 75.19 -41.33
C ASN A 183 53.11 76.00 -41.02
N ALA A 184 54.09 75.41 -40.32
CA ALA A 184 55.40 76.01 -40.04
C ALA A 184 56.40 75.87 -41.21
N ALA A 185 56.00 75.26 -42.34
CA ALA A 185 56.90 74.88 -43.42
C ALA A 185 57.67 76.05 -44.09
N LEU A 186 57.27 77.31 -43.86
CA LEU A 186 57.96 78.49 -44.41
C LEU A 186 59.12 79.00 -43.53
N ASP A 187 59.26 78.55 -42.28
CA ASP A 187 60.30 78.99 -41.34
C ASP A 187 61.10 77.81 -40.75
N LYS A 188 62.41 77.76 -41.02
CA LYS A 188 63.29 76.64 -40.68
C LYS A 188 63.44 76.43 -39.17
N GLU A 189 63.37 77.50 -38.38
CA GLU A 189 63.50 77.43 -36.92
C GLU A 189 62.23 76.83 -36.27
N SER A 190 61.06 77.23 -36.79
CA SER A 190 59.75 76.67 -36.40
C SER A 190 59.59 75.19 -36.77
N GLN A 191 60.11 74.76 -37.92
CA GLN A 191 60.13 73.33 -38.31
C GLN A 191 60.93 72.46 -37.31
N LEU A 192 62.14 72.89 -36.94
CA LEU A 192 63.00 72.15 -36.01
C LEU A 192 62.33 72.02 -34.63
N LYS A 193 61.62 73.07 -34.18
CA LYS A 193 60.88 73.06 -32.92
C LYS A 193 59.69 72.10 -32.95
N ALA A 194 58.86 72.15 -34.00
CA ALA A 194 57.72 71.24 -34.17
C ALA A 194 58.16 69.77 -34.28
N LEU A 195 59.31 69.50 -34.93
CA LEU A 195 59.90 68.17 -34.98
C LEU A 195 60.35 67.67 -33.59
N LYS A 196 61.04 68.52 -32.82
CA LYS A 196 61.45 68.18 -31.45
C LYS A 196 60.25 67.88 -30.54
N GLU A 197 59.18 68.69 -30.64
CA GLU A 197 57.95 68.47 -29.88
C GLU A 197 57.26 67.15 -30.27
N THR A 198 57.23 66.79 -31.56
CA THR A 198 56.68 65.52 -32.04
C THR A 198 57.48 64.31 -31.54
N VAL A 199 58.81 64.38 -31.62
CA VAL A 199 59.70 63.33 -31.11
C VAL A 199 59.56 63.18 -29.59
N GLN A 200 59.45 64.29 -28.86
CA GLN A 200 59.25 64.29 -27.42
C GLN A 200 57.89 63.69 -27.03
N LEU A 201 56.82 63.98 -27.79
CA LEU A 201 55.49 63.39 -27.59
C LEU A 201 55.52 61.87 -27.82
N CYS A 202 56.21 61.39 -28.86
CA CYS A 202 56.41 59.97 -29.11
C CYS A 202 57.20 59.28 -27.99
N LEU A 203 58.35 59.85 -27.58
CA LEU A 203 59.17 59.31 -26.50
C LEU A 203 58.40 59.21 -25.16
N SER A 204 57.68 60.28 -24.81
CA SER A 204 56.90 60.37 -23.57
C SER A 204 55.70 59.43 -23.54
N SER A 205 55.23 58.98 -24.71
CA SER A 205 54.17 57.98 -24.86
C SER A 205 54.70 56.56 -24.67
N VAL A 206 55.86 56.24 -25.28
CA VAL A 206 56.53 54.95 -25.13
C VAL A 206 56.93 54.71 -23.66
N GLN A 207 57.40 55.75 -22.97
CA GLN A 207 57.74 55.67 -21.55
C GLN A 207 56.52 55.47 -20.63
N ARG A 208 55.34 56.05 -20.95
CA ARG A 208 54.10 55.86 -20.18
C ARG A 208 53.37 54.53 -20.45
N SER A 209 53.61 53.92 -21.61
CA SER A 209 53.06 52.60 -21.96
C SER A 209 53.89 51.43 -21.43
N GLN A 210 55.08 51.69 -20.91
CA GLN A 210 55.87 50.72 -20.15
C GLN A 210 55.32 50.65 -18.71
N PRO A 211 54.77 49.51 -18.26
CA PRO A 211 54.35 49.38 -16.88
C PRO A 211 55.58 49.45 -15.96
N ALA A 212 55.55 50.30 -14.95
CA ALA A 212 56.55 50.35 -13.89
C ALA A 212 56.50 49.08 -13.04
N ALA A 213 57.04 47.97 -13.55
CA ALA A 213 57.29 46.74 -12.80
C ALA A 213 58.33 45.87 -13.53
N ALA A 214 59.60 46.30 -13.49
CA ALA A 214 60.75 45.42 -13.64
C ALA A 214 61.96 45.99 -12.91
N ALA A 215 61.78 46.39 -11.64
CA ALA A 215 62.90 46.50 -10.72
C ALA A 215 63.36 45.07 -10.37
N LEU A 216 64.42 44.64 -11.06
CA LEU A 216 65.49 43.79 -10.55
C LEU A 216 65.22 43.09 -9.20
N ALA A 217 64.90 41.80 -9.26
CA ALA A 217 65.24 40.86 -8.20
C ALA A 217 65.90 39.61 -8.82
N SER A 218 67.17 39.47 -8.46
CA SER A 218 68.14 38.44 -8.84
C SER A 218 67.71 37.00 -8.52
N PRO A 219 68.16 35.97 -9.28
CA PRO A 219 67.97 34.57 -8.93
C PRO A 219 69.09 34.05 -8.01
N LYS A 220 68.76 33.31 -6.95
CA LYS A 220 69.69 32.33 -6.34
C LYS A 220 68.99 31.09 -5.74
N PRO A 221 69.68 29.93 -5.68
CA PRO A 221 69.07 28.60 -5.72
C PRO A 221 69.19 27.80 -4.40
N ALA A 222 68.29 26.81 -4.24
CA ALA A 222 68.42 25.53 -3.49
C ALA A 222 67.00 24.94 -3.36
N GLY A 223 66.66 23.67 -3.56
CA GLY A 223 67.36 22.44 -3.90
C GLY A 223 66.33 21.29 -3.84
N ARG A 224 66.73 20.14 -4.39
CA ARG A 224 66.12 18.78 -4.30
C ARG A 224 64.94 18.41 -5.24
N LEU A 225 65.35 17.64 -6.24
CA LEU A 225 64.75 16.43 -6.82
C LEU A 225 63.67 15.73 -5.96
N SER A 226 62.55 15.39 -6.61
CA SER A 226 61.99 14.03 -6.67
C SER A 226 60.94 13.95 -7.79
N SER A 227 61.14 13.01 -8.71
CA SER A 227 60.15 12.57 -9.71
C SER A 227 59.20 11.53 -9.07
N PRO A 228 58.06 11.16 -9.68
CA PRO A 228 58.09 10.21 -10.79
C PRO A 228 57.04 10.42 -11.92
N SER A 229 57.48 10.05 -13.13
CA SER A 229 56.81 9.23 -14.16
C SER A 229 55.27 9.20 -14.26
N ALA A 230 54.71 9.59 -15.42
CA ALA A 230 54.19 8.63 -16.41
C ALA A 230 53.49 9.31 -17.62
N ARG A 231 54.00 8.94 -18.81
CA ARG A 231 53.34 8.74 -20.12
C ARG A 231 52.54 9.86 -20.80
N ALA A 232 53.05 10.16 -21.99
CA ALA A 232 52.45 10.84 -23.12
C ALA A 232 51.06 10.36 -23.52
N SER A 233 50.26 11.30 -24.06
CA SER A 233 49.44 11.08 -25.25
C SER A 233 49.19 12.41 -25.94
N ARG A 234 49.53 12.47 -27.24
CA ARG A 234 49.38 13.60 -28.15
C ARG A 234 47.99 13.59 -28.79
N ALA A 235 47.61 14.81 -29.25
CA ALA A 235 46.70 15.18 -30.35
C ALA A 235 45.25 15.51 -29.99
N PRO A 236 44.54 16.32 -30.82
CA PRO A 236 44.93 17.61 -31.42
C PRO A 236 43.91 18.73 -31.13
N LEU A 237 44.35 19.99 -31.23
CA LEU A 237 43.47 21.17 -31.30
C LEU A 237 42.72 21.21 -32.65
N GLN A 238 41.39 21.26 -32.63
CA GLN A 238 40.55 21.80 -33.71
C GLN A 238 39.23 22.33 -33.11
N GLY A 239 38.74 23.43 -33.69
CA GLY A 239 37.98 24.48 -33.01
C GLY A 239 36.47 24.25 -32.80
N THR A 240 35.93 24.98 -31.81
CA THR A 240 34.48 25.18 -31.62
C THR A 240 34.21 26.69 -31.67
N SER A 241 33.55 27.14 -32.74
CA SER A 241 32.09 27.24 -32.85
C SER A 241 31.51 28.37 -31.99
N THR A 242 31.47 29.55 -32.58
CA THR A 242 30.80 30.77 -32.08
C THR A 242 29.27 30.62 -31.96
N LYS A 243 28.66 29.52 -32.46
CA LYS A 243 27.22 29.27 -32.34
C LYS A 243 26.78 28.67 -30.99
N VAL A 244 27.69 28.11 -30.19
CA VAL A 244 27.33 27.43 -28.92
C VAL A 244 27.05 28.40 -27.77
N TRP A 245 27.68 29.59 -27.79
CA TRP A 245 27.59 30.56 -26.70
C TRP A 245 26.20 31.18 -26.52
N PHE A 246 25.48 31.45 -27.62
CA PHE A 246 24.16 32.08 -27.55
C PHE A 246 23.10 31.15 -26.94
N HIS A 247 23.15 29.85 -27.25
CA HIS A 247 22.26 28.85 -26.66
C HIS A 247 22.57 28.59 -25.18
N SER A 248 23.85 28.59 -24.79
CA SER A 248 24.24 28.41 -23.39
C SER A 248 23.79 29.58 -22.51
N TRP A 249 23.90 30.81 -23.02
CA TRP A 249 23.48 32.01 -22.29
C TRP A 249 21.96 32.12 -22.15
N LEU A 250 21.19 31.82 -23.20
CA LEU A 250 19.73 31.71 -23.10
C LEU A 250 19.31 30.61 -22.12
N GLY A 251 19.99 29.45 -22.13
CA GLY A 251 19.71 28.34 -21.22
C GLY A 251 19.95 28.68 -19.75
N LEU A 252 21.03 29.41 -19.44
CA LEU A 252 21.32 29.93 -18.10
C LEU A 252 20.27 30.98 -17.65
N PHE A 253 19.88 31.87 -18.56
CA PHE A 253 18.88 32.91 -18.26
C PHE A 253 17.49 32.31 -17.98
N LEU A 254 17.05 31.34 -18.79
CA LEU A 254 15.80 30.60 -18.60
C LEU A 254 15.80 29.78 -17.31
N ASN A 255 16.92 29.13 -16.95
CA ASN A 255 17.03 28.39 -15.69
C ASN A 255 16.98 29.30 -14.45
N ILE A 256 17.64 30.46 -14.50
CA ILE A 256 17.57 31.45 -13.41
C ILE A 256 16.16 32.02 -13.26
N LEU A 257 15.46 32.29 -14.36
CA LEU A 257 14.07 32.75 -14.36
C LEU A 257 13.12 31.67 -13.82
N SER A 258 13.31 30.42 -14.22
CA SER A 258 12.54 29.27 -13.73
C SER A 258 12.75 29.06 -12.24
N CYS A 259 13.99 29.16 -11.75
CA CYS A 259 14.30 29.01 -10.33
C CYS A 259 13.71 30.15 -9.48
N LYS A 260 13.71 31.41 -9.96
CA LYS A 260 13.01 32.52 -9.30
C LYS A 260 11.49 32.34 -9.29
N THR A 261 10.91 31.90 -10.40
CA THR A 261 9.46 31.68 -10.55
C THR A 261 8.96 30.56 -9.65
N ILE A 262 9.73 29.47 -9.54
CA ILE A 262 9.46 28.34 -8.63
C ILE A 262 9.59 28.79 -7.16
N LYS A 263 10.60 29.60 -6.81
CA LYS A 263 10.77 30.15 -5.46
C LYS A 263 9.61 31.08 -5.06
N LEU A 264 9.08 31.87 -6.00
CA LEU A 264 7.91 32.74 -5.80
C LEU A 264 6.61 31.93 -5.66
N ARG A 265 6.43 30.87 -6.44
CA ARG A 265 5.29 29.94 -6.31
C ARG A 265 5.30 29.20 -4.97
N LEU A 266 6.45 28.69 -4.54
CA LEU A 266 6.62 28.05 -3.22
C LEU A 266 6.37 29.01 -2.06
N ARG A 267 6.78 30.29 -2.18
CA ARG A 267 6.53 31.32 -1.17
C ARG A 267 5.04 31.69 -1.09
N ARG A 268 4.33 31.71 -2.22
CA ARG A 268 2.87 31.94 -2.27
C ARG A 268 2.07 30.78 -1.67
N ILE A 269 2.47 29.53 -1.97
CA ILE A 269 1.86 28.31 -1.38
C ILE A 269 2.12 28.23 0.13
N SER A 270 3.28 28.72 0.60
CA SER A 270 3.58 28.81 2.03
C SER A 270 2.66 29.80 2.77
N HIS A 271 2.26 30.90 2.13
CA HIS A 271 1.35 31.88 2.76
C HIS A 271 -0.10 31.39 2.87
N SER A 272 -0.54 30.44 2.05
CA SER A 272 -1.92 29.91 2.06
C SER A 272 -2.12 28.66 2.92
N LEU A 273 -1.07 28.15 3.58
CA LEU A 273 -1.14 26.89 4.34
C LEU A 273 -1.46 27.14 5.84
N PRO A 274 -2.42 26.41 6.44
CA PRO A 274 -2.74 26.51 7.86
C PRO A 274 -1.53 26.24 8.77
N HIS A 275 -1.45 26.97 9.90
CA HIS A 275 -0.29 27.01 10.81
C HIS A 275 0.19 25.62 11.28
N PHE A 276 -0.70 24.64 11.33
CA PHE A 276 -0.41 23.26 11.77
C PHE A 276 0.42 22.45 10.76
N LEU A 277 0.26 22.69 9.45
CA LEU A 277 1.02 22.01 8.37
C LEU A 277 2.40 22.64 8.13
N LYS A 278 2.56 23.93 8.45
CA LYS A 278 3.84 24.66 8.37
C LYS A 278 4.93 24.06 9.26
N ARG A 279 4.59 23.63 10.49
CA ARG A 279 5.55 23.06 11.44
C ARG A 279 6.00 21.64 11.09
N LYS A 280 5.15 20.83 10.44
CA LYS A 280 5.46 19.42 10.15
C LYS A 280 6.25 19.20 8.87
N TYR A 281 6.06 20.04 7.84
CA TYR A 281 6.65 19.81 6.51
C TYR A 281 7.63 20.90 6.03
N LEU A 282 7.57 22.13 6.54
CA LEU A 282 8.47 23.22 6.07
C LEU A 282 9.77 23.35 6.86
N GLY A 283 9.90 22.69 8.02
CA GLY A 283 11.14 22.71 8.83
C GLY A 283 12.36 22.08 8.17
N ILE A 284 12.16 21.29 7.12
CA ILE A 284 13.23 20.58 6.40
C ILE A 284 13.85 21.45 5.28
N LEU A 285 13.16 22.50 4.84
CA LEU A 285 13.53 23.24 3.62
C LEU A 285 14.24 24.59 3.87
N PHE A 286 14.34 25.08 5.12
CA PHE A 286 14.81 26.45 5.39
C PHE A 286 16.00 26.61 6.34
N PHE A 287 16.56 25.54 6.91
CA PHE A 287 17.79 25.64 7.72
C PHE A 287 18.65 24.38 7.56
N PRO A 288 19.91 24.48 7.06
CA PRO A 288 20.88 23.42 7.28
C PRO A 288 21.45 23.63 8.70
N ARG A 289 20.88 22.94 9.69
CA ARG A 289 21.62 22.66 10.94
C ARG A 289 21.89 21.17 10.97
N GLU A 290 23.18 20.82 11.05
CA GLU A 290 23.62 19.46 11.36
C GLU A 290 22.97 19.04 12.68
N CYS A 291 22.20 17.95 12.65
CA CYS A 291 21.69 17.27 13.82
C CYS A 291 22.18 15.83 13.75
N ASP A 292 23.15 15.54 14.60
CA ASP A 292 23.74 14.21 14.73
C ASP A 292 22.83 13.33 15.60
N MET A 293 22.41 12.17 15.09
CA MET A 293 21.51 11.26 15.79
C MET A 293 22.30 10.16 16.50
N LYS A 294 22.46 10.26 17.83
CA LYS A 294 22.92 9.12 18.66
C LYS A 294 21.72 8.31 19.18
N LYS A 295 21.72 7.01 18.88
CA LYS A 295 20.75 6.02 19.41
C LYS A 295 21.16 5.59 20.81
N ASN A 296 20.24 5.69 21.78
CA ASN A 296 20.30 4.95 23.04
C ASN A 296 19.00 4.17 23.28
N LYS A 297 19.12 3.07 24.04
CA LYS A 297 18.23 1.89 24.05
C LYS A 297 16.82 2.09 24.64
N LEU A 298 16.38 3.30 24.96
CA LEU A 298 15.06 3.58 25.54
C LEU A 298 14.52 4.94 25.04
N GLY A 299 13.92 4.96 23.85
CA GLY A 299 13.09 6.06 23.34
C GLY A 299 13.84 7.29 22.78
N LEU A 300 13.44 7.74 21.58
CA LEU A 300 13.98 8.95 20.94
C LEU A 300 13.57 10.21 21.73
N LYS A 301 14.55 10.94 22.28
CA LYS A 301 14.39 12.35 22.68
C LYS A 301 15.25 13.24 21.82
N ASN A 302 14.64 14.29 21.26
CA ASN A 302 15.37 15.39 20.63
C ASN A 302 16.04 16.22 21.72
N VAL A 303 17.37 16.22 21.77
CA VAL A 303 18.14 17.14 22.62
C VAL A 303 18.74 18.21 21.72
N CYS A 304 18.09 19.36 21.67
CA CYS A 304 18.66 20.55 21.03
C CYS A 304 19.60 21.23 22.03
N LYS A 305 20.91 21.23 21.76
CA LYS A 305 21.88 22.01 22.52
C LYS A 305 21.72 23.48 22.11
N ALA A 306 21.21 24.30 23.02
CA ALA A 306 21.18 25.75 22.84
C ALA A 306 22.61 26.29 23.05
N GLY A 307 23.25 26.74 21.98
CA GLY A 307 24.46 27.57 22.02
C GLY A 307 24.05 29.03 21.84
N HIS A 308 24.53 29.87 22.75
CA HIS A 308 24.25 31.30 22.93
C HIS A 308 24.48 32.17 21.69
N CYS A 309 23.82 33.34 21.71
CA CYS A 309 23.94 34.47 20.78
C CYS A 309 25.38 34.82 20.39
#